data_AF-M0DQ79-F1
#
_entry.id   AF-M0DQ79-F1
#
_cell.length_a   1.000
_cell.length_b   1.000
_cell.length_c   1.000
_cell.angle_alpha   90.00
_cell.angle_beta   90.00
_cell.angle_gamma   90.00
#
_symmetry.space_group_name_H-M   'P 1'
#
loop_
_entity.id
_entity.type
_entity.pdbx_description
1 polymer ?
#
loop_
_entity_poly.entity_id
_entity_poly.type
_entity_poly.pdbx_seq_one_letter_code
_entity_poly.pdbx_strand_id
1 'polypeptide(L)'
;MASTQPVHGSSAQTTEFDIDLVGERIRGRSPNHARAVVSVDANGTLRVEIEAANQYDWQLDVRIVAGSIEIVRTFCEGDTVHDADVPAWVERVAGVVGERLDGDR
;
A
#
# COMPACT_ATOMS: atom_id res chain seq x y z
N MET A 1 6.70 -20.91 0.18
CA MET A 1 6.21 -20.42 -1.12
C MET A 1 4.75 -20.80 -1.23
N ALA A 2 3.86 -19.95 -0.72
CA ALA A 2 2.42 -20.10 -0.92
C ALA A 2 2.01 -18.99 -1.87
N SER A 3 1.70 -19.36 -3.11
CA SER A 3 1.10 -18.46 -4.09
C SER A 3 -0.38 -18.40 -3.77
N THR A 4 -0.83 -17.31 -3.15
CA THR A 4 -2.26 -17.01 -2.96
C THR A 4 -2.85 -16.77 -4.35
N GLN A 5 -3.68 -17.71 -4.81
CA GLN A 5 -4.36 -17.61 -6.10
C GLN A 5 -5.35 -16.43 -6.07
N PRO A 6 -5.51 -15.67 -7.17
CA PRO A 6 -6.49 -14.60 -7.23
C PRO A 6 -7.90 -15.20 -7.15
N VAL A 7 -8.61 -14.85 -6.08
CA VAL A 7 -10.02 -15.21 -5.88
C VAL A 7 -10.87 -14.36 -6.84
N HIS A 8 -11.45 -15.05 -7.84
CA HIS A 8 -12.67 -14.68 -8.58
C HIS A 8 -12.72 -13.29 -9.29
N GLY A 9 -12.65 -13.34 -10.62
CA GLY A 9 -13.83 -13.03 -11.46
C GLY A 9 -14.43 -11.62 -11.42
N SER A 10 -13.67 -10.59 -11.06
CA SER A 10 -14.03 -9.20 -11.35
C SER A 10 -12.81 -8.50 -11.92
N SER A 11 -13.02 -7.58 -12.86
CA SER A 11 -11.98 -6.73 -13.46
C SER A 11 -11.42 -5.73 -12.44
N ALA A 12 -10.93 -6.22 -11.30
CA ALA A 12 -10.16 -5.43 -10.35
C ALA A 12 -8.82 -5.17 -11.03
N GLN A 13 -8.65 -3.95 -11.53
CA GLN A 13 -7.37 -3.51 -12.04
C GLN A 13 -6.40 -3.48 -10.85
N THR A 14 -5.35 -4.28 -10.94
CA THR A 14 -4.28 -4.29 -9.95
C THR A 14 -3.03 -3.66 -10.53
N THR A 15 -2.31 -2.91 -9.71
CA THR A 15 -1.02 -2.30 -10.08
C THR A 15 -0.02 -2.60 -8.98
N GLU A 16 1.12 -3.17 -9.33
CA GLU A 16 2.12 -3.61 -8.37
C GLU A 16 3.35 -2.70 -8.45
N PHE A 17 3.92 -2.37 -7.29
CA PHE A 17 5.12 -1.55 -7.14
C PHE A 17 6.12 -2.26 -6.23
N ASP A 18 7.32 -2.51 -6.74
CA ASP A 18 8.47 -2.85 -5.91
C ASP A 18 9.17 -1.56 -5.47
N ILE A 19 9.31 -1.37 -4.16
CA ILE A 19 9.79 -0.12 -3.57
C ILE A 19 11.06 -0.40 -2.78
N ASP A 20 12.18 0.13 -3.27
CA ASP A 20 13.43 0.21 -2.53
C ASP A 20 13.36 1.40 -1.56
N LEU A 21 13.07 1.11 -0.28
CA LEU A 21 12.93 2.14 0.75
C LEU A 21 14.24 2.91 0.98
N VAL A 22 15.39 2.26 0.77
CA VAL A 22 16.70 2.91 0.91
C VAL A 22 16.91 3.90 -0.24
N GLY A 23 16.58 3.49 -1.46
CA GLY A 23 16.57 4.33 -2.66
C GLY A 23 15.64 5.55 -2.53
N GLU A 24 14.44 5.33 -2.00
CA GLU A 24 13.44 6.37 -1.69
C GLU A 24 13.81 7.22 -0.45
N ARG A 25 14.97 6.95 0.17
CA ARG A 25 15.48 7.63 1.37
C ARG A 25 14.54 7.54 2.58
N ILE A 26 13.69 6.51 2.63
CA ILE A 26 12.88 6.13 3.78
C ILE A 26 13.80 5.35 4.74
N ARG A 27 14.26 6.03 5.80
CA ARG A 27 15.25 5.50 6.75
C ARG A 27 14.67 5.36 8.15
N GLY A 28 15.22 4.46 8.96
CA GLY A 28 14.85 4.28 10.37
C GLY A 28 14.62 2.81 10.72
N ARG A 29 13.61 2.53 11.55
CA ARG A 29 13.09 1.16 11.77
C ARG A 29 12.18 0.76 10.61
N SER A 30 12.75 0.68 9.42
CA SER A 30 12.05 0.32 8.19
C SER A 30 12.73 -0.88 7.53
N PRO A 31 11.99 -1.72 6.79
CA PRO A 31 12.60 -2.71 5.93
C PRO A 31 13.40 -2.02 4.80
N ASN A 32 14.28 -2.76 4.13
CA ASN A 32 15.01 -2.24 2.98
C ASN A 32 14.13 -2.17 1.72
N HIS A 33 13.18 -3.10 1.59
CA HIS A 33 12.29 -3.22 0.44
C HIS A 33 10.87 -3.51 0.92
N ALA A 34 9.89 -2.99 0.19
CA ALA A 34 8.48 -3.33 0.34
C ALA A 34 7.86 -3.51 -1.04
N ARG A 35 6.88 -4.41 -1.13
CA ARG A 35 6.01 -4.58 -2.28
C ARG A 35 4.69 -3.91 -1.96
N ALA A 36 4.20 -3.05 -2.84
CA ALA A 36 2.88 -2.45 -2.73
C ALA A 36 1.99 -2.90 -3.87
N VAL A 37 0.80 -3.41 -3.56
CA VAL A 37 -0.22 -3.79 -4.54
C VAL A 37 -1.41 -2.88 -4.38
N VAL A 38 -1.75 -2.17 -5.45
CA VAL A 38 -2.92 -1.30 -5.52
C VAL A 38 -4.03 -2.07 -6.20
N SER A 39 -5.20 -2.09 -5.59
CA SER A 39 -6.41 -2.67 -6.15
C SER A 39 -7.58 -1.68 -6.06
N VAL A 40 -8.51 -1.79 -7.01
CA VAL A 40 -9.78 -1.06 -6.97
C VAL A 40 -10.90 -2.07 -6.77
N ASP A 41 -11.66 -1.92 -5.69
CA ASP A 41 -12.81 -2.79 -5.42
C ASP A 41 -14.02 -2.44 -6.31
N ALA A 42 -15.04 -3.30 -6.28
CA ALA A 42 -16.26 -3.09 -7.06
C ALA A 42 -17.06 -1.84 -6.67
N ASN A 43 -16.81 -1.26 -5.50
CA ASN A 43 -17.42 -0.01 -5.03
C ASN A 43 -16.59 1.22 -5.40
N GLY A 44 -15.45 1.04 -6.08
CA GLY A 44 -14.53 2.12 -6.45
C GLY A 44 -13.58 2.54 -5.33
N THR A 45 -13.46 1.76 -4.25
CA THR A 45 -12.48 2.01 -3.19
C THR A 45 -11.09 1.61 -3.68
N LEU A 46 -10.12 2.51 -3.56
CA LEU A 46 -8.71 2.20 -3.78
C LEU A 46 -8.13 1.60 -2.50
N ARG A 47 -7.49 0.45 -2.63
CA ARG A 47 -6.78 -0.21 -1.54
C ARG A 47 -5.32 -0.42 -1.91
N VAL A 48 -4.42 -0.09 -0.99
CA VAL A 48 -2.97 -0.34 -1.11
C VAL A 48 -2.58 -1.38 -0.08
N GLU A 49 -2.12 -2.53 -0.54
CA GLU A 49 -1.57 -3.59 0.30
C GLU A 49 -0.05 -3.49 0.28
N ILE A 50 0.61 -3.49 1.44
CA ILE A 50 2.04 -3.30 1.59
C ILE A 50 2.62 -4.49 2.36
N GLU A 51 3.49 -5.23 1.69
CA GLU A 51 4.18 -6.40 2.22
C GLU A 51 5.68 -6.12 2.30
N ALA A 52 6.33 -6.54 3.39
CA ALA A 52 7.77 -6.47 3.52
C ALA A 52 8.33 -7.62 4.35
N ALA A 53 9.55 -8.07 4.01
CA ALA A 53 10.16 -9.23 4.65
C ALA A 53 10.35 -9.02 6.17
N ASN A 54 9.84 -9.95 6.98
CA ASN A 54 9.84 -9.93 8.44
C ASN A 54 9.05 -8.76 9.08
N GLN A 55 8.15 -8.15 8.32
CA GLN A 55 7.24 -7.12 8.82
C GLN A 55 5.81 -7.65 8.76
N TYR A 56 4.90 -6.96 9.45
CA TYR A 56 3.46 -7.19 9.28
C TYR A 56 2.99 -6.73 7.91
N ASP A 57 1.92 -7.34 7.42
CA ASP A 57 1.22 -6.95 6.21
C ASP A 57 0.25 -5.80 6.54
N TRP A 58 0.37 -4.71 5.78
CA TRP A 58 -0.43 -3.50 5.96
C TRP A 58 -1.40 -3.33 4.81
N GLN A 59 -2.61 -2.86 5.11
CA GLN A 59 -3.59 -2.51 4.08
C GLN A 59 -4.11 -1.10 4.36
N LEU A 60 -4.17 -0.26 3.33
CA LEU A 60 -4.61 1.11 3.41
C LEU A 60 -5.78 1.32 2.46
N ASP A 61 -6.94 1.67 3.00
CA ASP A 61 -8.01 2.23 2.18
C ASP A 61 -7.64 3.69 1.90
N VAL A 62 -7.50 4.05 0.64
CA VAL A 62 -7.04 5.36 0.20
C VAL A 62 -8.01 6.00 -0.76
N ARG A 63 -7.87 7.31 -0.93
CA ARG A 63 -8.49 8.07 -2.01
C ARG A 63 -7.50 9.07 -2.59
N ILE A 64 -7.63 9.38 -3.87
CA ILE A 64 -6.82 10.40 -4.52
C ILE A 64 -7.59 11.73 -4.48
N VAL A 65 -7.05 12.71 -3.77
CA VAL A 65 -7.59 14.06 -3.66
C VAL A 65 -6.54 15.04 -4.15
N ALA A 66 -6.88 15.83 -5.18
CA ALA A 66 -5.97 16.81 -5.78
C ALA A 66 -4.58 16.27 -6.16
N GLY A 67 -4.50 15.03 -6.66
CA GLY A 67 -3.24 14.39 -7.05
C GLY A 67 -2.41 13.83 -5.89
N SER A 68 -2.96 13.83 -4.67
CA SER A 68 -2.31 13.24 -3.48
C SER A 68 -3.15 12.10 -2.93
N ILE A 69 -2.49 11.08 -2.37
CA ILE A 69 -3.16 10.03 -1.60
C ILE A 69 -3.55 10.56 -0.22
N GLU A 70 -4.82 10.35 0.14
CA GLU A 70 -5.31 10.45 1.50
C GLU A 70 -5.64 9.05 2.03
N ILE A 71 -5.08 8.70 3.18
CA ILE A 71 -5.37 7.45 3.89
C ILE A 71 -6.69 7.64 4.66
N VAL A 72 -7.64 6.74 4.43
CA VAL A 72 -8.98 6.76 5.05
C VAL A 72 -9.06 5.77 6.21
N ARG A 73 -8.49 4.57 6.01
CA ARG A 73 -8.41 3.53 7.04
C ARG A 73 -7.12 2.73 6.88
N THR A 74 -6.60 2.28 7.99
CA THR A 74 -5.39 1.45 8.03
C THR A 74 -5.69 0.14 8.74
N PHE A 75 -5.18 -0.95 8.17
CA PHE A 75 -5.28 -2.28 8.72
C PHE A 75 -3.88 -2.89 8.82
N CYS A 76 -3.65 -3.67 9.87
CA CYS A 76 -2.44 -4.46 10.09
C CYS A 76 -2.88 -5.90 10.32
N GLU A 77 -2.40 -6.85 9.50
CA GLU A 77 -2.81 -8.25 9.58
C GLU A 77 -4.34 -8.45 9.51
N GLY A 78 -5.06 -7.53 8.84
CA GLY A 78 -6.52 -7.54 8.71
C GLY A 78 -7.29 -6.84 9.84
N ASP A 79 -6.63 -6.45 10.94
CA ASP A 79 -7.25 -5.69 12.03
C ASP A 79 -7.12 -4.19 11.80
N THR A 80 -8.18 -3.42 12.10
CA THR A 80 -8.13 -1.95 12.03
C THR A 80 -7.19 -1.41 13.10
N VAL A 81 -6.30 -0.51 12.70
CA VAL A 81 -5.36 0.17 13.61
C VAL A 81 -5.58 1.68 13.59
N HIS A 82 -5.15 2.36 14.65
CA HIS A 82 -5.16 3.82 14.70
C HIS A 82 -3.92 4.39 14.02
N ASP A 83 -4.04 5.58 13.44
CA ASP A 83 -2.94 6.24 12.72
C ASP A 83 -1.66 6.39 13.55
N ALA A 84 -1.78 6.58 14.86
CA ALA A 84 -0.63 6.69 15.77
C ALA A 84 0.19 5.39 15.90
N ASP A 85 -0.40 4.25 15.57
CA ASP A 85 0.24 2.93 15.63
C ASP A 85 0.83 2.51 14.28
N VAL A 86 0.59 3.30 13.22
CA VAL A 86 1.12 3.04 11.89
C VAL A 86 2.59 3.43 11.83
N PRO A 87 3.50 2.51 11.46
CA PRO A 87 4.90 2.84 11.29
C PRO A 87 5.08 3.88 10.18
N ALA A 88 5.89 4.90 10.44
CA ALA A 88 6.14 5.98 9.48
C ALA A 88 6.59 5.49 8.09
N TRP A 89 7.26 4.33 7.98
CA TRP A 89 7.66 3.79 6.68
C TRP A 89 6.46 3.34 5.84
N VAL A 90 5.38 2.86 6.45
CA VAL A 90 4.14 2.45 5.78
C VAL A 90 3.47 3.67 5.14
N GLU A 91 3.33 4.75 5.91
CA GLU A 91 2.78 6.02 5.41
C GLU A 91 3.63 6.59 4.25
N ARG A 92 4.96 6.48 4.36
CA ARG A 92 5.88 6.93 3.31
C ARG A 92 5.75 6.10 2.04
N VAL A 93 5.63 4.78 2.17
CA VAL A 93 5.36 3.89 1.04
C VAL A 93 4.04 4.27 0.35
N ALA A 94 2.98 4.55 1.11
CA ALA A 94 1.71 5.00 0.56
C ALA A 94 1.85 6.30 -0.25
N GLY A 95 2.63 7.27 0.25
CA GLY A 95 2.94 8.50 -0.48
C GLY A 95 3.61 8.23 -1.83
N VAL A 96 4.65 7.40 -1.83
CA VAL A 96 5.37 7.00 -3.05
C VAL A 96 4.45 6.31 -4.06
N VAL A 97 3.56 5.43 -3.59
CA VAL A 97 2.55 4.78 -4.45
C VAL A 97 1.63 5.83 -5.06
N GLY A 98 1.18 6.82 -4.29
CA GLY A 98 0.31 7.89 -4.78
C GLY A 98 0.96 8.76 -5.85
N GLU A 99 2.22 9.14 -5.65
CA GLU A 99 3.01 9.90 -6.63
C GLU A 99 3.15 9.15 -7.95
N ARG A 100 3.36 7.83 -7.90
CA ARG A 100 3.47 6.99 -9.09
C ARG A 100 2.14 6.81 -9.80
N LEU A 101 1.05 6.57 -9.06
CA LEU A 101 -0.29 6.46 -9.63
C LEU A 101 -0.77 7.74 -10.33
N ASP A 102 -0.41 8.93 -9.82
CA ASP A 102 -0.75 10.19 -10.49
C ASP A 102 0.15 10.45 -11.72
N GLY A 103 1.43 10.08 -11.65
CA GLY A 103 2.38 10.22 -12.76
C GLY A 103 2.09 9.31 -13.98
N ASP A 104 1.41 8.18 -13.77
CA ASP A 104 0.97 7.26 -14.82
C ASP A 104 -0.38 7.67 -15.49
N ARG A 105 -1.05 8.73 -15.02
CA ARG A 105 -2.37 9.17 -15.51
C ARG A 105 -2.31 10.34 -16.50
#